data_AF-A0A2W4PLP6-F1
#
_entry.id   AF-A0A2W4PLP6-F1
#
_cell.length_a   1.000
_cell.length_b   1.000
_cell.length_c   1.000
_cell.angle_alpha   90.00
_cell.angle_beta   90.00
_cell.angle_gamma   90.00
#
_symmetry.space_group_name_H-M   'P 1'
#
loop_
_entity.id
_entity.type
_entity.pdbx_description
1 polymer ?
#
loop_
_entity_poly.entity_id
_entity_poly.type
_entity_poly.pdbx_seq_one_letter_code
_entity_poly.pdbx_strand_id
1 'polypeptide(L)'
;MVVTGSRIVRRDYESQSPIVTVQGETFEDRSAIGIEAALNQLPQFSPAGTSQNAPGGDASTPFPSPTAAPGAATVDLRGLGTNRSLVLVDGRRVKPVNGNLVVDLNTIPSAAIQSVEVISGGAAAVYGADAIAGVVNLILKKNFEGFEVDAQYGMTQRGDGEELQLSGLFGANYGDGRGNVMFGANYAKRNGIRSRDRSWVRAGWDDPGTAAGGAGTAGGLSQFECQAPGPFTPGNCPPPDLFPMELGATIWNIDQNGNLFDVNDPLNPAHPYTGPLGGTSGFKINPNGTLGYTDRESGMLSLPLERWSMFASTHYDLTDKVELFADARFSESFVSATGTHVALWNIWSIQVPYNQAYDDPDSPTFGQGPAGFAHHPVPAALADLLNARVSNDPSFDPLTAPWQYNGSVDYLPPYRTDTTSNVYQLIVGLRGKLPLKDWSWEVYGSHGKASVNAHLPESFLSHPKVQQLFEQDQYGRGWINPAIIAAAGRCTSGLPIFNPDGSVNDTPSVSQDCADYVTLRMNNISSIKQQVLEGTVQGTIADLWAGPLQFAAGLTYRSERFQFTPDSAYNANQDAANVVNNIALPLGVNGLTYVKEAYAEFAIPLLTDGPLVKKLSSDR
;
A
#
# COMPACT_ATOMS: atom_id res chain seq x y z
N MET A 1 26.27 5.02 -29.01
CA MET A 1 25.04 5.09 -28.19
C MET A 1 24.57 3.65 -28.06
N VAL A 2 24.44 3.14 -26.83
CA VAL A 2 23.78 1.84 -26.64
C VAL A 2 22.33 2.06 -27.07
N VAL A 3 21.91 1.38 -28.13
CA VAL A 3 20.51 1.37 -28.57
C VAL A 3 19.84 0.29 -27.74
N THR A 4 18.77 0.63 -27.04
CA THR A 4 18.01 -0.38 -26.29
C THR A 4 17.57 -1.45 -27.30
N GLY A 5 17.70 -2.74 -26.96
CA GLY A 5 17.20 -3.84 -27.80
C GLY A 5 18.27 -4.70 -28.47
N SER A 6 19.54 -4.29 -28.42
CA SER A 6 20.70 -5.17 -28.62
C SER A 6 21.81 -4.77 -27.64
N ARG A 7 22.61 -5.74 -27.21
CA ARG A 7 23.81 -5.44 -26.42
C ARG A 7 24.98 -4.99 -27.30
N ILE A 8 24.85 -5.04 -28.63
CA ILE A 8 25.83 -4.52 -29.59
C ILE A 8 25.54 -3.06 -29.90
N VAL A 9 26.48 -2.17 -29.58
CA VAL A 9 26.38 -0.73 -29.87
C VAL A 9 26.58 -0.45 -31.36
N ARG A 10 25.51 -0.04 -32.07
CA ARG A 10 25.55 0.40 -33.48
C ARG A 10 24.83 1.74 -33.66
N ARG A 11 25.27 2.55 -34.62
CA ARG A 11 24.55 3.75 -35.06
C ARG A 11 23.38 3.44 -36.01
N ASP A 12 23.45 2.30 -36.71
CA ASP A 12 22.50 1.91 -37.78
C ASP A 12 21.86 0.53 -37.54
N TYR A 13 21.57 0.18 -36.27
CA TYR A 13 20.87 -1.07 -35.94
C TYR A 13 19.36 -0.80 -35.86
N GLU A 14 18.59 -1.46 -36.72
CA GLU A 14 17.15 -1.56 -36.60
C GLU A 14 16.83 -2.76 -35.69
N SER A 15 16.27 -2.50 -34.52
CA SER A 15 15.82 -3.59 -33.64
C SER A 15 14.68 -4.37 -34.30
N GLN A 16 14.72 -5.69 -34.14
CA GLN A 16 13.63 -6.56 -34.58
C GLN A 16 12.36 -6.36 -33.73
N SER A 17 12.50 -5.82 -32.52
CA SER A 17 11.38 -5.41 -31.67
C SER A 17 11.06 -3.92 -31.87
N PRO A 18 9.77 -3.52 -31.86
CA PRO A 18 9.39 -2.12 -31.93
C PRO A 18 10.02 -1.32 -30.77
N ILE A 19 10.79 -0.27 -31.13
CA ILE A 19 11.31 0.70 -30.16
C ILE A 19 10.50 1.99 -30.28
N VAL A 20 10.05 2.51 -29.14
CA VAL A 20 9.50 3.85 -29.05
C VAL A 20 10.42 4.70 -28.20
N THR A 21 10.88 5.81 -28.77
CA THR A 21 11.71 6.79 -28.08
C THR A 21 10.86 7.98 -27.71
N VAL A 22 10.83 8.32 -26.42
CA VAL A 22 10.20 9.53 -25.88
C VAL A 22 11.32 10.50 -25.54
N GLN A 23 11.28 11.71 -26.09
CA GLN A 23 12.33 12.71 -25.81
C GLN A 23 12.09 13.42 -24.48
N GLY A 24 13.17 13.91 -23.86
CA GLY A 24 13.16 14.72 -22.63
C GLY A 24 12.12 15.84 -22.65
N GLU A 25 12.03 16.58 -23.75
CA GLU A 25 11.10 17.69 -23.96
C GLU A 25 9.62 17.29 -23.76
N THR A 26 9.25 16.04 -24.08
CA THR A 26 7.88 15.55 -23.83
C THR A 26 7.53 15.46 -22.34
N PHE A 27 8.53 15.31 -21.48
CA PHE A 27 8.35 15.32 -20.02
C PHE A 27 8.35 16.74 -19.45
N GLU A 28 8.94 17.72 -20.15
CA GLU A 28 8.91 19.14 -19.81
C GLU A 28 7.57 19.78 -20.23
N ASP A 29 7.08 19.45 -21.42
CA ASP A 29 5.80 19.96 -21.97
C ASP A 29 4.57 19.40 -21.25
N ARG A 30 4.72 18.29 -20.53
CA ARG A 30 3.63 17.60 -19.83
C ARG A 30 3.82 17.83 -18.34
N SER A 31 2.97 18.67 -17.74
CA SER A 31 2.92 18.92 -16.30
C SER A 31 2.48 17.69 -15.49
N ALA A 32 3.29 16.63 -15.52
CA ALA A 32 3.03 15.35 -14.88
C ALA A 32 4.03 15.15 -13.73
N ILE A 33 3.52 14.89 -12.52
CA ILE A 33 4.31 14.77 -11.27
C ILE A 33 5.31 13.60 -11.29
N GLY A 34 5.17 12.70 -12.25
CA GLY A 34 5.97 11.49 -12.36
C GLY A 34 6.14 11.03 -13.80
N ILE A 35 7.31 10.43 -14.06
CA ILE A 35 7.70 9.90 -15.38
C ILE A 35 6.67 8.86 -15.85
N GLU A 36 6.12 8.06 -14.94
CA GLU A 36 5.08 7.06 -15.22
C GLU A 36 3.80 7.68 -15.77
N ALA A 37 3.40 8.87 -15.30
CA ALA A 37 2.18 9.51 -15.77
C ALA A 37 2.28 9.95 -17.24
N ALA A 38 3.47 10.39 -17.67
CA ALA A 38 3.75 10.66 -19.08
C ALA A 38 3.81 9.36 -19.91
N LEU A 39 4.43 8.30 -19.38
CA LEU A 39 4.52 7.00 -20.05
C LEU A 39 3.17 6.28 -20.19
N ASN A 40 2.28 6.40 -19.20
CA ASN A 40 0.94 5.80 -19.21
C ASN A 40 0.00 6.37 -20.30
N GLN A 41 0.40 7.46 -20.97
CA GLN A 41 -0.30 8.00 -22.14
C GLN A 41 0.07 7.28 -23.44
N LEU A 42 1.11 6.45 -23.42
CA LEU A 42 1.52 5.66 -24.59
C LEU A 42 0.70 4.37 -24.65
N PRO A 43 0.22 3.94 -25.84
CA PRO A 43 -0.62 2.74 -25.97
C PRO A 43 0.02 1.43 -25.46
N GLN A 44 1.34 1.43 -25.28
CA GLN A 44 2.11 0.26 -24.83
C GLN A 44 2.11 0.09 -23.31
N PHE A 45 1.72 1.12 -22.57
CA PHE A 45 1.63 1.10 -21.11
C PHE A 45 0.17 0.96 -20.71
N SER A 46 -0.09 0.03 -19.79
CA SER A 46 -1.28 0.13 -18.95
C SER A 46 -0.90 1.05 -17.80
N PRO A 47 -1.81 1.90 -17.29
CA PRO A 47 -1.64 2.40 -15.94
C PRO A 47 -1.36 1.19 -15.07
N ALA A 48 -0.13 1.09 -14.57
CA ALA A 48 0.16 0.22 -13.46
C ALA A 48 -0.89 0.57 -12.41
N GLY A 49 -1.40 -0.41 -11.66
CA GLY A 49 -2.16 -0.12 -10.46
C GLY A 49 -1.25 0.68 -9.53
N THR A 50 -1.19 1.99 -9.75
CA THR A 50 -0.38 2.87 -8.94
C THR A 50 -1.02 2.78 -7.58
N SER A 51 -0.18 2.78 -6.56
CA SER A 51 -0.52 2.84 -5.15
C SER A 51 -1.37 4.07 -4.77
N GLN A 52 -1.97 4.75 -5.74
CA GLN A 52 -2.63 6.04 -5.65
C GLN A 52 -4.16 5.92 -5.76
N ASN A 53 -4.69 4.99 -6.59
CA ASN A 53 -6.10 5.03 -7.05
C ASN A 53 -6.80 3.66 -7.08
N ALA A 54 -6.86 2.92 -5.98
CA ALA A 54 -7.76 1.78 -5.90
C ALA A 54 -8.39 1.72 -4.51
N PRO A 55 -9.72 1.86 -4.35
CA PRO A 55 -10.40 1.32 -3.18
C PRO A 55 -10.11 -0.19 -3.15
N GLY A 56 -9.26 -0.64 -2.23
CA GLY A 56 -8.90 -2.06 -2.06
C GLY A 56 -7.61 -2.54 -2.75
N GLY A 57 -6.76 -1.65 -3.28
CA GLY A 57 -5.39 -2.03 -3.67
C GLY A 57 -4.42 -2.05 -2.48
N ASP A 58 -3.31 -2.80 -2.56
CA ASP A 58 -2.27 -2.98 -1.52
C ASP A 58 -1.79 -1.68 -0.83
N ALA A 59 -1.91 -0.53 -1.48
CA ALA A 59 -1.52 0.78 -0.94
C ALA A 59 -2.65 1.57 -0.27
N SER A 60 -3.91 1.22 -0.56
CA SER A 60 -5.10 1.72 0.14
C SER A 60 -5.50 0.82 1.31
N THR A 61 -5.03 -0.43 1.29
CA THR A 61 -5.17 -1.32 2.43
C THR A 61 -4.18 -0.86 3.49
N PRO A 62 -4.63 -0.53 4.71
CA PRO A 62 -3.76 -0.12 5.82
C PRO A 62 -2.84 -1.27 6.28
N PHE A 63 -3.11 -2.49 5.83
CA PHE A 63 -2.46 -3.70 6.27
C PHE A 63 -1.08 -3.83 5.63
N PRO A 64 -0.03 -3.97 6.43
CA PRO A 64 1.34 -4.04 5.94
C PRO A 64 1.55 -5.34 5.15
N SER A 65 2.11 -5.22 3.95
CA SER A 65 2.44 -6.35 3.09
C SER A 65 3.92 -6.30 2.67
N PRO A 66 4.60 -7.45 2.48
CA PRO A 66 5.94 -7.50 1.90
C PRO A 66 6.03 -6.87 0.49
N THR A 67 4.89 -6.69 -0.18
CA THR A 67 4.78 -6.13 -1.54
C THR A 67 4.38 -4.67 -1.58
N ALA A 68 4.04 -4.05 -0.45
CA ALA A 68 3.60 -2.65 -0.43
C ALA A 68 4.76 -1.69 -0.76
N ALA A 69 4.52 -0.76 -1.69
CA ALA A 69 5.39 0.38 -1.97
C ALA A 69 4.55 1.66 -2.23
N PRO A 70 3.87 2.20 -1.21
CA PRO A 70 3.08 3.42 -1.34
C PRO A 70 3.93 4.59 -1.85
N GLY A 71 3.41 5.34 -2.82
CA GLY A 71 4.10 6.50 -3.39
C GLY A 71 5.20 6.20 -4.43
N ALA A 72 5.51 4.92 -4.69
CA ALA A 72 6.40 4.56 -5.80
C ALA A 72 5.71 4.74 -7.16
N ALA A 73 6.43 5.29 -8.14
CA ALA A 73 5.99 5.30 -9.54
C ALA A 73 6.54 4.08 -10.25
N THR A 74 5.64 3.21 -10.69
CA THR A 74 5.99 1.98 -11.41
C THR A 74 5.42 2.01 -12.82
N VAL A 75 5.96 1.16 -13.70
CA VAL A 75 5.52 1.01 -15.08
C VAL A 75 5.01 -0.40 -15.33
N ASP A 76 3.93 -0.51 -16.11
CA ASP A 76 3.36 -1.78 -16.55
C ASP A 76 3.22 -1.80 -18.08
N LEU A 77 4.17 -2.44 -18.75
CA LEU A 77 4.11 -2.65 -20.18
C LEU A 77 3.05 -3.73 -20.49
N ARG A 78 2.08 -3.36 -21.33
CA ARG A 78 1.01 -4.25 -21.83
C ARG A 78 0.09 -4.84 -20.75
N GLY A 79 0.08 -4.31 -19.53
CA GLY A 79 -0.78 -4.80 -18.45
C GLY A 79 -0.40 -6.21 -17.97
N LEU A 80 0.85 -6.62 -18.14
CA LEU A 80 1.35 -7.94 -17.72
C LEU A 80 1.86 -7.92 -16.28
N GLY A 81 1.79 -6.78 -15.60
CA GLY A 81 2.24 -6.58 -14.23
C GLY A 81 3.57 -5.85 -14.16
N THR A 82 3.70 -5.01 -13.14
CA THR A 82 4.86 -4.13 -12.91
C THR A 82 6.17 -4.87 -12.65
N ASN A 83 6.11 -6.14 -12.21
CA ASN A 83 7.28 -6.98 -11.99
C ASN A 83 7.80 -7.67 -13.26
N ARG A 84 7.14 -7.46 -14.40
CA ARG A 84 7.52 -8.05 -15.71
C ARG A 84 8.05 -7.02 -16.70
N SER A 85 8.17 -5.76 -16.28
CA SER A 85 8.73 -4.65 -17.06
C SER A 85 10.11 -4.30 -16.50
N LEU A 86 11.17 -4.56 -17.27
CA LEU A 86 12.52 -4.26 -16.81
C LEU A 86 12.83 -2.76 -16.97
N VAL A 87 13.25 -2.11 -15.88
CA VAL A 87 13.71 -0.72 -15.90
C VAL A 87 15.23 -0.65 -15.88
N LEU A 88 15.79 0.10 -16.82
CA LEU A 88 17.22 0.37 -16.96
C LEU A 88 17.48 1.87 -16.92
N VAL A 89 18.68 2.26 -16.52
CA VAL A 89 19.16 3.64 -16.65
C VAL A 89 20.55 3.59 -17.27
N ASP A 90 20.71 4.25 -18.41
CA ASP A 90 21.88 4.12 -19.28
C ASP A 90 22.25 2.65 -19.56
N GLY A 91 21.24 1.79 -19.73
CA GLY A 91 21.41 0.35 -19.96
C GLY A 91 21.75 -0.47 -18.71
N ARG A 92 21.90 0.15 -17.54
CA ARG A 92 22.21 -0.55 -16.27
C ARG A 92 20.96 -0.77 -15.45
N ARG A 93 20.88 -1.93 -14.80
CA ARG A 93 19.71 -2.32 -14.00
C ARG A 93 19.52 -1.39 -12.80
N VAL A 94 18.27 -0.98 -12.61
CA VAL A 94 17.85 -0.26 -11.42
C VAL A 94 17.43 -1.26 -10.36
N LYS A 95 17.78 -0.95 -9.11
CA LYS A 95 17.32 -1.72 -7.95
C LYS A 95 15.80 -1.67 -7.79
N PRO A 96 15.18 -2.78 -7.36
CA PRO A 96 13.81 -2.75 -6.92
C PRO A 96 13.56 -2.07 -5.57
N VAL A 97 12.29 -1.78 -5.27
CA VAL A 97 11.84 -1.12 -4.03
C VAL A 97 11.05 -2.02 -3.06
N ASN A 98 10.55 -3.18 -3.51
CA ASN A 98 9.76 -4.11 -2.68
C ASN A 98 9.98 -5.59 -3.06
N GLY A 99 9.25 -6.50 -2.40
CA GLY A 99 9.32 -7.94 -2.65
C GLY A 99 8.78 -8.40 -4.02
N ASN A 100 8.01 -7.55 -4.72
CA ASN A 100 7.57 -7.80 -6.10
C ASN A 100 8.62 -7.39 -7.14
N LEU A 101 9.80 -6.93 -6.71
CA LEU A 101 10.88 -6.50 -7.59
C LEU A 101 10.52 -5.33 -8.54
N VAL A 102 9.56 -4.48 -8.15
CA VAL A 102 9.20 -3.28 -8.92
C VAL A 102 10.22 -2.15 -8.70
N VAL A 103 10.37 -1.25 -9.67
CA VAL A 103 11.30 -0.11 -9.62
C VAL A 103 10.52 1.19 -9.47
N ASP A 104 10.98 2.07 -8.57
CA ASP A 104 10.47 3.45 -8.45
C ASP A 104 11.24 4.39 -9.39
N LEU A 105 10.53 4.91 -10.39
CA LEU A 105 11.09 5.83 -11.39
C LEU A 105 11.44 7.20 -10.81
N ASN A 106 10.86 7.58 -9.68
CA ASN A 106 11.04 8.92 -9.12
C ASN A 106 12.40 9.16 -8.45
N THR A 107 13.29 8.18 -8.50
CA THR A 107 14.68 8.30 -8.07
C THR A 107 15.54 9.15 -9.01
N ILE A 108 15.00 9.54 -10.18
CA ILE A 108 15.70 10.31 -11.21
C ILE A 108 14.84 11.52 -11.58
N PRO A 109 15.37 12.76 -11.49
CA PRO A 109 14.67 13.95 -11.98
C PRO A 109 14.42 13.87 -13.49
N SER A 110 13.23 14.27 -13.95
CA SER A 110 12.90 14.35 -15.39
C SER A 110 13.90 15.21 -16.17
N ALA A 111 14.34 16.33 -15.58
CA ALA A 111 15.35 17.21 -16.15
C ALA A 111 16.68 16.50 -16.47
N ALA A 112 17.04 15.43 -15.74
CA ALA A 112 18.27 14.66 -15.99
C ALA A 112 18.11 13.67 -17.17
N ILE A 113 16.89 13.42 -17.63
CA ILE A 113 16.58 12.46 -18.68
C ILE A 113 16.73 13.15 -20.04
N GLN A 114 17.56 12.56 -20.89
CA GLN A 114 17.64 12.93 -22.30
C GLN A 114 16.51 12.29 -23.11
N SER A 115 16.26 11.00 -22.88
CA SER A 115 15.21 10.25 -23.55
C SER A 115 14.83 8.99 -22.78
N VAL A 116 13.63 8.46 -23.03
CA VAL A 116 13.21 7.14 -22.57
C VAL A 116 13.01 6.25 -23.78
N GLU A 117 13.72 5.13 -23.83
CA GLU A 117 13.60 4.11 -24.87
C GLU A 117 12.76 2.94 -24.35
N VAL A 118 11.69 2.60 -25.06
CA VAL A 118 10.75 1.54 -24.69
C VAL A 118 10.76 0.45 -25.73
N ILE A 119 10.91 -0.80 -25.29
CA ILE A 119 10.87 -1.99 -26.13
C ILE A 119 9.77 -2.91 -25.67
N SER A 120 8.88 -3.29 -26.56
CA SER A 120 7.82 -4.24 -26.27
C SER A 120 8.09 -5.62 -26.88
N GLY A 121 8.09 -6.66 -26.03
CA GLY A 121 8.25 -8.06 -26.43
C GLY A 121 9.68 -8.49 -26.82
N GLY A 122 9.98 -9.78 -26.62
CA GLY A 122 11.24 -10.42 -27.04
C GLY A 122 12.50 -10.01 -26.26
N ALA A 123 12.43 -8.98 -25.41
CA ALA A 123 13.59 -8.42 -24.72
C ALA A 123 14.19 -9.35 -23.65
N ALA A 124 13.44 -10.36 -23.18
CA ALA A 124 13.94 -11.37 -22.25
C ALA A 124 15.14 -12.16 -22.78
N ALA A 125 15.27 -12.30 -24.11
CA ALA A 125 16.42 -12.97 -24.73
C ALA A 125 17.74 -12.18 -24.55
N VAL A 126 17.65 -10.86 -24.43
CA VAL A 126 18.82 -9.96 -24.35
C VAL A 126 19.07 -9.50 -22.90
N TYR A 127 17.99 -9.24 -22.15
CA TYR A 127 18.06 -8.64 -20.83
C TYR A 127 17.72 -9.62 -19.70
N GLY A 128 17.31 -10.84 -20.00
CA GLY A 128 17.01 -11.89 -19.02
C GLY A 128 15.54 -11.93 -18.56
N ALA A 129 15.26 -12.82 -17.60
CA ALA A 129 13.90 -13.23 -17.23
C ALA A 129 12.98 -12.11 -16.67
N ASP A 130 13.53 -10.95 -16.30
CA ASP A 130 12.75 -9.81 -15.79
C ASP A 130 12.11 -8.98 -16.92
N ALA A 131 12.54 -9.15 -18.17
CA ALA A 131 12.09 -8.37 -19.33
C ALA A 131 11.02 -9.09 -20.18
N ILE A 132 10.05 -9.75 -19.52
CA ILE A 132 8.99 -10.52 -20.19
C ILE A 132 8.06 -9.61 -21.00
N ALA A 133 7.58 -8.53 -20.38
CA ALA A 133 6.73 -7.55 -21.05
C ALA A 133 7.54 -6.65 -22.00
N GLY A 134 8.75 -6.30 -21.57
CA GLY A 134 9.64 -5.44 -22.31
C GLY A 134 10.67 -4.73 -21.42
N VAL A 135 11.28 -3.68 -21.97
CA VAL A 135 12.30 -2.86 -21.32
C VAL A 135 11.94 -1.38 -21.43
N VAL A 136 12.13 -0.65 -20.34
CA VAL A 136 12.08 0.81 -20.28
C VAL A 136 13.47 1.30 -19.85
N ASN A 137 14.20 1.94 -20.77
CA ASN A 137 15.55 2.43 -20.51
C ASN A 137 15.57 3.96 -20.48
N LEU A 138 15.88 4.52 -19.31
CA LEU A 138 16.03 5.96 -19.12
C LEU A 138 17.46 6.34 -19.51
N ILE A 139 17.62 7.13 -20.56
CA ILE A 139 18.90 7.65 -21.03
C ILE A 139 19.11 9.02 -20.39
N LEU A 140 20.24 9.19 -19.69
CA LEU A 140 20.55 10.44 -19.00
C LEU A 140 21.29 11.41 -19.93
N LYS A 141 21.10 12.73 -19.70
CA LYS A 141 21.91 13.78 -20.34
C LYS A 141 23.40 13.50 -20.07
N LYS A 142 24.27 13.78 -21.04
CA LYS A 142 25.73 13.66 -20.89
C LYS A 142 26.37 15.02 -21.11
N ASN A 143 27.40 15.35 -20.34
CA ASN A 143 28.12 16.62 -20.45
C ASN A 143 27.19 17.83 -20.26
N PHE A 144 26.19 17.71 -19.39
CA PHE A 144 25.31 18.84 -19.08
C PHE A 144 26.15 19.92 -18.38
N GLU A 145 26.07 21.14 -18.89
CA GLU A 145 26.77 22.30 -18.36
C GLU A 145 25.77 23.43 -18.16
N GLY A 146 25.71 23.93 -16.93
CA GLY A 146 24.78 24.99 -16.53
C GLY A 146 23.87 24.57 -15.39
N PHE A 147 22.77 25.30 -15.25
CA PHE A 147 21.73 25.02 -14.28
C PHE A 147 20.37 25.07 -14.95
N GLU A 148 19.47 24.19 -14.53
CA GLU A 148 18.08 24.11 -14.95
C GLU A 148 17.23 24.02 -13.67
N VAL A 149 16.16 24.80 -13.59
CA VAL A 149 15.22 24.78 -12.48
C VAL A 149 13.82 24.76 -13.07
N ASP A 150 13.01 23.83 -12.60
CA ASP A 150 11.60 23.70 -12.97
C ASP A 150 10.74 23.76 -11.70
N ALA A 151 9.59 24.42 -11.83
CA ALA A 151 8.63 24.58 -10.76
C ALA A 151 7.23 24.44 -11.35
N GLN A 152 6.51 23.42 -10.88
CA GLN A 152 5.16 23.12 -11.33
C GLN A 152 4.22 23.20 -10.15
N TYR A 153 3.07 23.82 -10.38
CA TYR A 153 1.98 23.87 -9.42
C TYR A 153 0.67 23.52 -10.13
N GLY A 154 -0.06 22.58 -9.55
CA GLY A 154 -1.34 22.09 -10.05
C GLY A 154 -2.37 22.04 -8.93
N MET A 155 -3.64 22.06 -9.32
CA MET A 155 -4.76 21.75 -8.45
C MET A 155 -5.89 21.21 -9.32
N THR A 156 -6.86 20.54 -8.73
CA THR A 156 -8.03 20.13 -9.49
C THR A 156 -8.95 21.33 -9.78
N GLN A 157 -9.87 21.17 -10.74
CA GLN A 157 -10.92 22.16 -11.01
C GLN A 157 -11.85 22.44 -9.81
N ARG A 158 -11.74 21.65 -8.73
CA ARG A 158 -12.50 21.83 -7.48
C ARG A 158 -11.75 22.67 -6.44
N GLY A 159 -10.50 23.08 -6.72
CA GLY A 159 -9.65 23.79 -5.76
C GLY A 159 -9.14 22.90 -4.63
N ASP A 160 -9.05 21.59 -4.87
CA ASP A 160 -8.47 20.59 -3.95
C ASP A 160 -7.28 19.89 -4.63
N GLY A 161 -6.60 19.02 -3.88
CA GLY A 161 -5.55 18.16 -4.42
C GLY A 161 -4.37 18.95 -4.98
N GLU A 162 -3.94 19.99 -4.27
CA GLU A 162 -2.82 20.82 -4.70
C GLU A 162 -1.54 19.99 -4.82
N GLU A 163 -0.82 20.25 -5.89
CA GLU A 163 0.38 19.56 -6.30
C GLU A 163 1.48 20.59 -6.52
N LEU A 164 2.63 20.40 -5.88
CA LEU A 164 3.82 21.22 -6.06
C LEU A 164 4.98 20.30 -6.42
N GLN A 165 5.68 20.60 -7.50
CA GLN A 165 6.94 19.99 -7.85
C GLN A 165 7.99 21.06 -8.07
N LEU A 166 9.14 20.87 -7.46
CA LEU A 166 10.33 21.70 -7.65
C LEU A 166 11.46 20.78 -8.05
N SER A 167 12.07 21.01 -9.20
CA SER A 167 13.23 20.24 -9.63
C SER A 167 14.38 21.17 -10.01
N GLY A 168 15.59 20.72 -9.77
CA GLY A 168 16.80 21.44 -10.12
C GLY A 168 17.84 20.46 -10.64
N LEU A 169 18.54 20.85 -11.71
CA LEU A 169 19.68 20.14 -12.27
C LEU A 169 20.83 21.13 -12.42
N PHE A 170 22.01 20.73 -11.96
CA PHE A 170 23.25 21.46 -12.13
C PHE A 170 24.27 20.53 -12.78
N GLY A 171 25.07 21.06 -13.70
CA GLY A 171 26.20 20.32 -14.22
C GLY A 171 27.37 21.21 -14.62
N ALA A 172 28.56 20.65 -14.55
CA ALA A 172 29.79 21.35 -14.89
C ALA A 172 30.80 20.39 -15.53
N ASN A 173 31.41 20.85 -16.61
CA ASN A 173 32.56 20.20 -17.21
C ASN A 173 33.83 20.59 -16.44
N TYR A 174 34.76 19.65 -16.27
CA TYR A 174 36.02 19.87 -15.55
C TYR A 174 37.17 19.09 -16.19
N GLY A 175 38.41 19.42 -15.77
CA GLY A 175 39.63 18.79 -16.31
C GLY A 175 39.80 19.01 -17.81
N ASP A 176 39.62 20.25 -18.28
CA ASP A 176 39.70 20.63 -19.70
C ASP A 176 38.74 19.86 -20.61
N GLY A 177 37.54 19.54 -20.10
CA GLY A 177 36.50 18.81 -20.82
C GLY A 177 36.62 17.28 -20.74
N ARG A 178 37.59 16.76 -19.96
CA ARG A 178 37.77 15.32 -19.73
C ARG A 178 36.76 14.72 -18.77
N GLY A 179 36.01 15.53 -18.04
CA GLY A 179 34.96 15.03 -17.16
C GLY A 179 33.80 15.97 -17.01
N ASN A 180 32.72 15.41 -16.49
CA ASN A 180 31.50 16.12 -16.19
C ASN A 180 30.94 15.61 -14.87
N VAL A 181 30.36 16.52 -14.09
CA VAL A 181 29.55 16.18 -12.92
C VAL A 181 28.17 16.78 -13.10
N MET A 182 27.15 16.00 -12.77
CA MET A 182 25.76 16.44 -12.70
C MET A 182 25.22 16.16 -11.30
N PHE A 183 24.44 17.09 -10.79
CA PHE A 183 23.69 16.95 -9.55
C PHE A 183 22.25 17.39 -9.81
N GLY A 184 21.29 16.54 -9.42
CA GLY A 184 19.87 16.83 -9.52
C GLY A 184 19.19 16.66 -8.17
N ALA A 185 18.21 17.50 -7.90
CA ALA A 185 17.33 17.38 -6.74
C ALA A 185 15.88 17.63 -7.17
N ASN A 186 14.94 16.91 -6.56
CA ASN A 186 13.52 17.06 -6.81
C ASN A 186 12.74 16.98 -5.49
N TYR A 187 11.83 17.92 -5.29
CA TYR A 187 10.82 17.91 -4.25
C TYR A 187 9.44 17.82 -4.91
N ALA A 188 8.59 16.91 -4.43
CA ALA A 188 7.21 16.78 -4.88
C ALA A 188 6.28 16.65 -3.67
N LYS A 189 5.22 17.44 -3.64
CA LYS A 189 4.17 17.38 -2.63
C LYS A 189 2.81 17.35 -3.31
N ARG A 190 1.94 16.45 -2.85
CA ARG A 190 0.55 16.38 -3.25
C ARG A 190 -0.35 16.26 -2.04
N ASN A 191 -1.38 17.08 -1.99
CA ASN A 191 -2.43 16.98 -0.99
C ASN A 191 -3.39 15.83 -1.34
N GLY A 192 -3.87 15.15 -0.31
CA GLY A 192 -4.87 14.10 -0.50
C GLY A 192 -6.23 14.67 -0.92
N ILE A 193 -6.99 13.86 -1.64
CA ILE A 193 -8.36 14.19 -2.09
C ILE A 193 -9.30 13.19 -1.44
N ARG A 194 -10.31 13.68 -0.71
CA ARG A 194 -11.32 12.80 -0.12
C ARG A 194 -12.41 12.51 -1.14
N SER A 195 -12.92 11.28 -1.13
CA SER A 195 -14.04 10.86 -1.99
C SER A 195 -15.26 11.72 -1.76
N ARG A 196 -15.59 12.05 -0.51
CA ARG A 196 -16.71 12.92 -0.16
C ARG A 196 -16.65 14.30 -0.78
N ASP A 197 -15.48 14.82 -1.16
CA ASP A 197 -15.37 16.17 -1.71
C ASP A 197 -15.94 16.23 -3.14
N ARG A 198 -16.14 15.07 -3.77
CA ARG A 198 -16.72 14.96 -5.11
C ARG A 198 -18.25 14.87 -5.08
N SER A 199 -18.89 15.81 -5.77
CA SER A 199 -20.35 15.87 -5.85
C SER A 199 -20.98 14.61 -6.43
N TRP A 200 -20.32 13.94 -7.38
CA TRP A 200 -20.80 12.68 -7.96
C TRP A 200 -20.69 11.50 -6.99
N VAL A 201 -19.71 11.52 -6.07
CA VAL A 201 -19.62 10.54 -4.98
C VAL A 201 -20.79 10.75 -4.01
N ARG A 202 -20.99 11.99 -3.57
CA ARG A 202 -22.13 12.34 -2.70
C ARG A 202 -23.47 12.02 -3.34
N ALA A 203 -23.63 12.35 -4.63
CA ALA A 203 -24.83 12.02 -5.39
C ALA A 203 -25.07 10.50 -5.48
N GLY A 204 -24.03 9.68 -5.67
CA GLY A 204 -24.15 8.23 -5.62
C GLY A 204 -24.51 7.70 -4.23
N TRP A 205 -24.01 8.34 -3.17
CA TRP A 205 -24.42 7.98 -1.80
C TRP A 205 -25.89 8.31 -1.53
N ASP A 206 -26.36 9.46 -1.99
CA ASP A 206 -27.72 9.93 -1.77
C ASP A 206 -28.74 9.38 -2.79
N ASP A 207 -28.25 8.73 -3.86
CA ASP A 207 -29.10 8.04 -4.85
C ASP A 207 -29.76 6.80 -4.22
N PRO A 208 -31.11 6.74 -4.19
CA PRO A 208 -31.84 5.58 -3.66
C PRO A 208 -31.69 4.34 -4.54
N GLY A 209 -31.29 4.47 -5.80
CA GLY A 209 -31.06 3.36 -6.73
C GLY A 209 -29.67 2.72 -6.60
N THR A 210 -28.72 3.41 -5.97
CA THR A 210 -27.36 2.91 -5.74
C THR A 210 -27.32 2.22 -4.38
N ALA A 211 -26.83 0.98 -4.30
CA ALA A 211 -26.61 0.34 -2.99
C ALA A 211 -25.41 0.98 -2.26
N ALA A 212 -25.55 1.24 -0.96
CA ALA A 212 -24.40 1.35 -0.07
C ALA A 212 -23.85 -0.06 0.22
N GLY A 213 -22.65 -0.15 0.80
CA GLY A 213 -22.14 -1.40 1.35
C GLY A 213 -23.12 -1.98 2.39
N GLY A 214 -23.02 -3.29 2.67
CA GLY A 214 -23.83 -3.90 3.72
C GLY A 214 -23.53 -3.28 5.09
N ALA A 215 -24.56 -3.03 5.90
CA ALA A 215 -24.40 -2.49 7.25
C ALA A 215 -23.86 -3.51 8.29
N GLY A 216 -23.45 -4.71 7.84
CA GLY A 216 -23.18 -5.90 8.65
C GLY A 216 -22.44 -5.65 9.96
N THR A 217 -21.27 -4.99 9.94
CA THR A 217 -20.51 -4.51 11.12
C THR A 217 -20.22 -3.01 10.98
N ALA A 218 -21.26 -2.26 10.62
CA ALA A 218 -21.17 -0.84 10.27
C ALA A 218 -20.64 0.04 11.41
N GLY A 219 -20.06 1.18 11.02
CA GLY A 219 -19.64 2.23 11.97
C GLY A 219 -20.83 2.76 12.77
N GLY A 220 -20.70 2.82 14.09
CA GLY A 220 -21.71 3.42 14.97
C GLY A 220 -22.92 2.55 15.32
N LEU A 221 -22.85 1.24 15.10
CA LEU A 221 -23.82 0.29 15.65
C LEU A 221 -23.17 -0.59 16.71
N SER A 222 -23.85 -0.74 17.83
CA SER A 222 -23.56 -1.79 18.80
C SER A 222 -24.21 -3.09 18.33
N GLN A 223 -23.46 -4.18 18.38
CA GLN A 223 -23.93 -5.47 17.88
C GLN A 223 -23.73 -6.55 18.91
N PHE A 224 -24.69 -7.46 18.96
CA PHE A 224 -24.66 -8.64 19.80
C PHE A 224 -24.71 -9.87 18.89
N GLU A 225 -23.77 -10.78 19.06
CA GLU A 225 -23.85 -12.09 18.42
C GLU A 225 -24.34 -13.12 19.43
N CYS A 226 -25.40 -13.81 19.06
CA CYS A 226 -25.80 -15.04 19.74
C CYS A 226 -25.34 -16.23 18.92
N GLN A 227 -24.89 -17.28 19.59
CA GLN A 227 -24.51 -18.50 18.92
C GLN A 227 -25.77 -19.34 18.73
N ALA A 228 -26.18 -19.54 17.47
CA ALA A 228 -27.31 -20.42 17.17
C ALA A 228 -26.99 -21.86 17.63
N PRO A 229 -27.98 -22.63 18.14
CA PRO A 229 -27.74 -24.01 18.55
C PRO A 229 -27.21 -24.84 17.37
N GLY A 230 -26.01 -25.40 17.54
CA GLY A 230 -25.40 -26.33 16.58
C GLY A 230 -25.39 -27.76 17.12
N PRO A 231 -25.09 -28.78 16.29
CA PRO A 231 -24.98 -30.16 16.76
C PRO A 231 -23.89 -30.39 17.81
N PHE A 232 -22.97 -29.43 18.01
CA PHE A 232 -21.86 -29.51 18.95
C PHE A 232 -21.64 -28.24 19.79
N THR A 233 -22.45 -27.20 19.62
CA THR A 233 -22.31 -25.92 20.33
C THR A 233 -23.62 -25.58 21.01
N PRO A 234 -23.62 -25.37 22.34
CA PRO A 234 -24.83 -24.92 23.00
C PRO A 234 -25.28 -23.60 22.42
N GLY A 235 -26.51 -23.56 21.91
CA GLY A 235 -27.08 -22.30 21.44
C GLY A 235 -27.41 -21.40 22.62
N ASN A 236 -27.29 -20.09 22.47
CA ASN A 236 -27.71 -19.13 23.49
C ASN A 236 -28.55 -18.00 22.87
N CYS A 237 -29.19 -18.26 21.74
CA CYS A 237 -30.06 -17.29 21.08
C CYS A 237 -31.43 -17.18 21.79
N PRO A 238 -32.06 -15.99 21.74
CA PRO A 238 -33.45 -15.83 22.16
C PRO A 238 -34.39 -16.66 21.26
N PRO A 239 -35.57 -17.07 21.77
CA PRO A 239 -36.59 -17.77 21.00
C PRO A 239 -37.04 -16.95 19.77
N PRO A 240 -37.10 -17.57 18.55
CA PRO A 240 -37.47 -16.87 17.32
C PRO A 240 -38.90 -16.30 17.31
N ASP A 241 -39.78 -16.80 18.17
CA ASP A 241 -41.16 -16.33 18.34
C ASP A 241 -41.24 -15.01 19.12
N LEU A 242 -40.30 -14.78 20.04
CA LEU A 242 -40.18 -13.52 20.77
C LEU A 242 -39.43 -12.46 19.96
N PHE A 243 -38.48 -12.90 19.13
CA PHE A 243 -37.69 -12.02 18.27
C PHE A 243 -37.54 -12.66 16.87
N PRO A 244 -38.51 -12.46 15.97
CA PRO A 244 -38.46 -13.01 14.61
C PRO A 244 -37.54 -12.17 13.72
N MET A 245 -36.28 -12.59 13.57
CA MET A 245 -35.35 -12.10 12.54
C MET A 245 -35.05 -13.21 11.53
N GLU A 246 -34.71 -12.88 10.28
CA GLU A 246 -34.44 -13.90 9.26
C GLU A 246 -33.33 -14.85 9.76
N LEU A 247 -33.59 -16.17 9.68
CA LEU A 247 -32.76 -17.29 10.18
C LEU A 247 -31.41 -17.47 9.43
N GLY A 248 -30.71 -16.37 9.17
CA GLY A 248 -29.39 -16.32 8.56
C GLY A 248 -28.42 -15.32 9.21
N ALA A 249 -28.87 -14.44 10.11
CA ALA A 249 -28.00 -13.54 10.86
C ALA A 249 -27.94 -13.96 12.35
N THR A 250 -26.77 -14.40 12.82
CA THR A 250 -26.48 -14.61 14.25
C THR A 250 -26.28 -13.28 15.01
N ILE A 251 -26.47 -12.13 14.35
CA ILE A 251 -26.09 -10.81 14.83
C ILE A 251 -27.31 -9.89 14.93
N TRP A 252 -27.57 -9.43 16.16
CA TRP A 252 -28.58 -8.45 16.53
C TRP A 252 -27.97 -7.06 16.60
N ASN A 253 -28.68 -6.04 16.12
CA ASN A 253 -28.17 -4.68 16.03
C ASN A 253 -28.92 -3.75 16.95
N ILE A 254 -28.18 -2.85 17.59
CA ILE A 254 -28.71 -1.76 18.40
C ILE A 254 -28.36 -0.47 17.68
N ASP A 255 -29.39 0.28 17.30
CA ASP A 255 -29.21 1.57 16.65
C ASP A 255 -28.77 2.67 17.61
N GLN A 256 -28.47 3.84 17.07
CA GLN A 256 -27.99 5.00 17.83
C GLN A 256 -29.00 5.53 18.85
N ASN A 257 -30.25 5.07 18.82
CA ASN A 257 -31.31 5.42 19.77
C ASN A 257 -31.58 4.29 20.79
N GLY A 258 -30.81 3.20 20.75
CA GLY A 258 -30.99 2.05 21.65
C GLY A 258 -32.04 1.04 21.19
N ASN A 259 -32.56 1.15 19.96
CA ASN A 259 -33.55 0.21 19.44
C ASN A 259 -32.90 -1.02 18.82
N LEU A 260 -33.46 -2.19 19.13
CA LEU A 260 -33.10 -3.44 18.51
C LEU A 260 -33.73 -3.54 17.10
N PHE A 261 -32.96 -3.94 16.10
CA PHE A 261 -33.43 -4.09 14.72
C PHE A 261 -32.62 -5.12 13.90
N ASP A 262 -33.18 -5.55 12.75
CA ASP A 262 -32.51 -6.37 11.74
C ASP A 262 -31.96 -5.49 10.61
N VAL A 263 -30.67 -5.59 10.30
CA VAL A 263 -30.07 -4.87 9.15
C VAL A 263 -30.62 -5.33 7.80
N ASN A 264 -31.18 -6.54 7.70
CA ASN A 264 -31.80 -7.04 6.48
C ASN A 264 -33.27 -6.60 6.33
N ASP A 265 -33.93 -6.28 7.44
CA ASP A 265 -35.30 -5.74 7.47
C ASP A 265 -35.41 -4.53 8.42
N PRO A 266 -34.69 -3.43 8.15
CA PRO A 266 -34.65 -2.25 9.02
C PRO A 266 -35.98 -1.49 9.11
N LEU A 267 -36.96 -1.83 8.27
CA LEU A 267 -38.28 -1.20 8.26
C LEU A 267 -39.35 -2.06 8.96
N ASN A 268 -38.96 -3.15 9.63
CA ASN A 268 -39.86 -4.00 10.38
C ASN A 268 -40.62 -3.16 11.44
N PRO A 269 -41.97 -3.15 11.43
CA PRO A 269 -42.74 -2.31 12.35
C PRO A 269 -42.65 -2.74 13.82
N ALA A 270 -42.25 -3.98 14.10
CA ALA A 270 -42.03 -4.45 15.48
C ALA A 270 -40.65 -4.02 16.02
N HIS A 271 -39.64 -3.96 15.14
CA HIS A 271 -38.24 -3.67 15.49
C HIS A 271 -37.60 -2.75 14.43
N PRO A 272 -38.08 -1.50 14.29
CA PRO A 272 -37.62 -0.62 13.22
C PRO A 272 -36.25 -0.03 13.55
N TYR A 273 -35.42 0.16 12.53
CA TYR A 273 -34.30 1.09 12.61
C TYR A 273 -34.84 2.51 12.74
N THR A 274 -34.41 3.22 13.79
CA THR A 274 -34.83 4.60 14.09
C THR A 274 -33.67 5.59 14.05
N GLY A 275 -32.46 5.11 13.86
CA GLY A 275 -31.27 5.94 13.75
C GLY A 275 -31.30 6.88 12.53
N PRO A 276 -30.36 7.84 12.48
CA PRO A 276 -30.33 8.83 11.43
C PRO A 276 -30.01 8.21 10.06
N LEU A 277 -30.78 8.57 9.03
CA LEU A 277 -30.51 8.20 7.64
C LEU A 277 -29.99 9.41 6.84
N GLY A 278 -29.13 9.13 5.86
CA GLY A 278 -28.73 10.06 4.83
C GLY A 278 -27.38 10.74 5.06
N GLY A 279 -27.29 11.97 4.56
CA GLY A 279 -26.07 12.69 4.21
C GLY A 279 -24.92 12.63 5.23
N THR A 280 -25.27 12.80 6.51
CA THR A 280 -24.35 12.99 7.62
C THR A 280 -24.15 11.76 8.48
N SER A 281 -25.01 10.74 8.39
CA SER A 281 -24.91 9.51 9.19
C SER A 281 -24.17 8.39 8.48
N GLY A 282 -24.09 8.43 7.14
CA GLY A 282 -23.52 7.34 6.34
C GLY A 282 -24.49 6.15 6.16
N PHE A 283 -25.58 6.09 6.92
CA PHE A 283 -26.62 5.07 6.81
C PHE A 283 -27.66 5.40 5.75
N LYS A 284 -28.13 4.39 5.01
CA LYS A 284 -29.26 4.52 4.11
C LYS A 284 -30.01 3.21 3.92
N ILE A 285 -31.27 3.28 3.50
CA ILE A 285 -32.01 2.10 3.05
C ILE A 285 -31.62 1.82 1.59
N ASN A 286 -31.12 0.62 1.34
CA ASN A 286 -30.74 0.15 0.01
C ASN A 286 -31.98 -0.17 -0.84
N PRO A 287 -31.85 -0.25 -2.18
CA PRO A 287 -32.96 -0.60 -3.07
C PRO A 287 -33.63 -1.94 -2.75
N ASN A 288 -32.88 -2.88 -2.15
CA ASN A 288 -33.37 -4.19 -1.73
C ASN A 288 -34.04 -4.18 -0.34
N GLY A 289 -34.21 -3.01 0.28
CA GLY A 289 -34.82 -2.84 1.59
C GLY A 289 -33.88 -2.98 2.78
N THR A 290 -32.63 -3.42 2.60
CA THR A 290 -31.68 -3.60 3.71
C THR A 290 -31.05 -2.27 4.15
N LEU A 291 -30.51 -2.22 5.37
CA LEU A 291 -29.70 -1.10 5.82
C LEU A 291 -28.31 -1.20 5.19
N GLY A 292 -27.88 -0.10 4.58
CA GLY A 292 -26.54 0.08 4.06
C GLY A 292 -25.77 1.12 4.85
N TYR A 293 -24.45 0.95 4.93
CA TYR A 293 -23.53 1.90 5.54
C TYR A 293 -22.41 2.24 4.58
N THR A 294 -21.95 3.49 4.62
CA THR A 294 -20.75 3.93 3.90
C THR A 294 -20.02 4.94 4.75
N ASP A 295 -18.75 4.63 5.07
CA ASP A 295 -17.84 5.60 5.68
C ASP A 295 -17.55 6.70 4.66
N ARG A 296 -18.17 7.86 4.89
CA ARG A 296 -18.03 9.05 4.05
C ARG A 296 -16.75 9.84 4.38
N GLU A 297 -16.17 9.60 5.55
CA GLU A 297 -15.13 10.43 6.13
C GLU A 297 -13.73 9.99 5.72
N SER A 298 -13.52 8.67 5.64
CA SER A 298 -12.18 8.08 5.48
C SER A 298 -11.82 7.67 4.05
N GLY A 299 -12.78 7.73 3.12
CA GLY A 299 -12.53 7.41 1.71
C GLY A 299 -11.61 8.44 1.03
N MET A 300 -10.45 8.01 0.57
CA MET A 300 -9.50 8.84 -0.21
C MET A 300 -9.54 8.45 -1.70
N LEU A 301 -9.72 9.44 -2.58
CA LEU A 301 -9.53 9.28 -4.03
C LEU A 301 -8.06 9.37 -4.44
N SER A 302 -7.27 10.13 -3.67
CA SER A 302 -5.84 10.25 -3.87
C SER A 302 -5.18 10.40 -2.51
N LEU A 303 -4.14 9.61 -2.25
CA LEU A 303 -3.39 9.71 -1.01
C LEU A 303 -2.43 10.92 -1.04
N PRO A 304 -2.23 11.60 0.10
CA PRO A 304 -1.20 12.62 0.23
C PRO A 304 0.17 11.99 0.03
N LEU A 305 1.06 12.74 -0.63
CA LEU A 305 2.42 12.31 -0.92
C LEU A 305 3.37 13.47 -0.67
N GLU A 306 4.48 13.20 0.01
CA GLU A 306 5.63 14.09 0.06
C GLU A 306 6.88 13.30 -0.33
N ARG A 307 7.67 13.82 -1.27
CA ARG A 307 8.81 13.09 -1.84
C ARG A 307 9.97 14.01 -2.14
N TRP A 308 11.15 13.49 -1.85
CA TRP A 308 12.44 14.15 -1.99
C TRP A 308 13.31 13.16 -2.74
N SER A 309 13.94 13.57 -3.84
CA SER A 309 14.93 12.73 -4.51
C SER A 309 16.15 13.53 -4.91
N MET A 310 17.28 12.85 -4.89
CA MET A 310 18.59 13.39 -5.24
C MET A 310 19.29 12.42 -6.18
N PHE A 311 19.98 13.00 -7.14
CA PHE A 311 20.75 12.29 -8.15
C PHE A 311 22.11 12.97 -8.28
N ALA A 312 23.17 12.18 -8.42
CA ALA A 312 24.46 12.67 -8.83
C ALA A 312 25.05 11.70 -9.84
N SER A 313 25.69 12.23 -10.87
CA SER A 313 26.44 11.44 -11.84
C SER A 313 27.74 12.14 -12.18
N THR A 314 28.78 11.36 -12.40
CA THR A 314 30.05 11.89 -12.87
C THR A 314 30.73 10.91 -13.80
N HIS A 315 31.47 11.44 -14.76
CA HIS A 315 32.44 10.68 -15.51
C HIS A 315 33.72 11.48 -15.72
N TYR A 316 34.83 10.77 -15.89
CA TYR A 316 36.15 11.36 -16.11
C TYR A 316 37.04 10.43 -16.93
N ASP A 317 37.57 10.94 -18.03
CA ASP A 317 38.58 10.27 -18.83
C ASP A 317 39.90 10.19 -18.03
N LEU A 318 40.18 9.03 -17.41
CA LEU A 318 41.45 8.76 -16.75
C LEU A 318 42.61 8.79 -17.76
N THR A 319 42.33 8.27 -18.96
CA THR A 319 43.22 8.28 -20.13
C THR A 319 42.36 8.39 -21.40
N ASP A 320 42.96 8.58 -22.57
CA ASP A 320 42.25 8.61 -23.87
C ASP A 320 41.47 7.32 -24.20
N LYS A 321 41.65 6.26 -23.41
CA LYS A 321 41.07 4.93 -23.63
C LYS A 321 40.28 4.41 -22.43
N VAL A 322 40.31 5.08 -21.28
CA VAL A 322 39.68 4.60 -20.04
C VAL A 322 39.00 5.77 -19.36
N GLU A 323 37.70 5.61 -19.14
CA GLU A 323 36.83 6.56 -18.46
C GLU A 323 36.30 5.92 -17.18
N LEU A 324 36.38 6.66 -16.07
CA LEU A 324 35.71 6.36 -14.82
C LEU A 324 34.31 6.96 -14.86
N PHE A 325 33.31 6.25 -14.35
CA PHE A 325 31.99 6.82 -14.09
C PHE A 325 31.44 6.38 -12.73
N ALA A 326 30.58 7.21 -12.16
CA ALA A 326 29.85 6.90 -10.95
C ALA A 326 28.47 7.58 -10.95
N ASP A 327 27.46 6.86 -10.48
CA ASP A 327 26.09 7.36 -10.31
C ASP A 327 25.61 7.09 -8.88
N ALA A 328 25.05 8.10 -8.23
CA ALA A 328 24.39 7.99 -6.94
C ALA A 328 22.94 8.48 -7.06
N ARG A 329 22.01 7.73 -6.47
CA ARG A 329 20.58 8.04 -6.45
C ARG A 329 20.06 7.84 -5.04
N PHE A 330 19.19 8.74 -4.61
CA PHE A 330 18.48 8.67 -3.34
C PHE A 330 17.05 9.17 -3.53
N SER A 331 16.09 8.52 -2.89
CA SER A 331 14.75 9.08 -2.71
C SER A 331 14.18 8.68 -1.36
N GLU A 332 13.44 9.61 -0.77
CA GLU A 332 12.55 9.37 0.36
C GLU A 332 11.14 9.81 -0.04
N SER A 333 10.15 8.96 0.20
CA SER A 333 8.74 9.31 0.09
C SER A 333 8.00 9.03 1.39
N PHE A 334 7.02 9.89 1.70
CA PHE A 334 6.09 9.76 2.80
C PHE A 334 4.67 9.75 2.24
N VAL A 335 3.88 8.77 2.65
CA VAL A 335 2.46 8.62 2.30
C VAL A 335 1.69 8.27 3.57
N SER A 336 0.55 8.94 3.79
CA SER A 336 -0.37 8.59 4.88
C SER A 336 -1.67 8.06 4.27
N ALA A 337 -2.07 6.87 4.70
CA ALA A 337 -3.33 6.24 4.32
C ALA A 337 -4.22 6.10 5.55
N THR A 338 -5.47 6.52 5.42
CA THR A 338 -6.52 6.34 6.42
C THR A 338 -7.58 5.45 5.80
N GLY A 339 -8.08 4.47 6.55
CA GLY A 339 -9.26 3.71 6.13
C GLY A 339 -10.36 3.83 7.16
N THR A 340 -11.23 2.84 7.24
CA THR A 340 -12.43 2.92 8.07
C THR A 340 -12.14 2.86 9.57
N HIS A 341 -13.17 3.03 10.39
CA HIS A 341 -13.09 2.62 11.79
C HIS A 341 -12.96 1.09 11.90
N VAL A 342 -12.38 0.64 13.01
CA VAL A 342 -12.30 -0.78 13.34
C VAL A 342 -13.65 -1.27 13.87
N ALA A 343 -13.93 -2.55 13.69
CA ALA A 343 -15.03 -3.25 14.34
C ALA A 343 -14.50 -4.51 15.05
N LEU A 344 -15.09 -4.81 16.20
CA LEU A 344 -14.88 -6.06 16.91
C LEU A 344 -15.82 -7.07 16.25
N TRP A 345 -15.30 -8.07 15.54
CA TRP A 345 -16.17 -9.03 14.84
C TRP A 345 -15.58 -10.44 14.83
N ASN A 346 -16.45 -11.46 14.93
CA ASN A 346 -16.08 -12.87 14.84
C ASN A 346 -15.02 -13.22 15.90
N ILE A 347 -13.82 -13.63 15.48
CA ILE A 347 -12.71 -13.98 16.38
C ILE A 347 -12.18 -12.80 17.22
N TRP A 348 -12.59 -11.55 16.91
CA TRP A 348 -12.25 -10.34 17.70
C TRP A 348 -13.38 -9.87 18.61
N SER A 349 -14.50 -10.60 18.67
CA SER A 349 -15.58 -10.28 19.59
C SER A 349 -15.11 -10.25 21.04
N ILE A 350 -15.77 -9.42 21.85
CA ILE A 350 -15.44 -9.24 23.26
C ILE A 350 -16.52 -9.89 24.11
N GLN A 351 -16.12 -10.68 25.09
CA GLN A 351 -17.05 -11.23 26.08
C GLN A 351 -17.36 -10.14 27.10
N VAL A 352 -18.64 -9.85 27.29
CA VAL A 352 -19.15 -8.85 28.22
C VAL A 352 -19.91 -9.57 29.33
N PRO A 353 -19.50 -9.41 30.60
CA PRO A 353 -20.29 -9.91 31.72
C PRO A 353 -21.69 -9.27 31.72
N TYR A 354 -22.66 -9.99 32.27
CA TYR A 354 -24.03 -9.50 32.39
C TYR A 354 -24.70 -10.11 33.62
N ASN A 355 -25.48 -9.30 34.31
CA ASN A 355 -26.33 -9.71 35.40
C ASN A 355 -27.64 -8.95 35.34
N GLN A 356 -28.74 -9.66 35.09
CA GLN A 356 -30.08 -9.07 34.98
C GLN A 356 -30.42 -8.21 36.20
N ALA A 357 -30.02 -8.60 37.42
CA ALA A 357 -30.40 -7.83 38.60
C ALA A 357 -29.76 -6.44 38.63
N TYR A 358 -28.59 -6.25 38.03
CA TYR A 358 -27.77 -5.04 38.20
C TYR A 358 -27.51 -4.27 36.90
N ASP A 359 -27.63 -4.92 35.75
CA ASP A 359 -27.28 -4.37 34.43
C ASP A 359 -28.49 -4.10 33.52
N ASP A 360 -29.65 -4.63 33.88
CA ASP A 360 -30.94 -4.39 33.20
C ASP A 360 -31.58 -3.10 33.73
N PRO A 361 -31.81 -2.07 32.88
CA PRO A 361 -32.45 -0.82 33.30
C PRO A 361 -33.85 -0.99 33.89
N ASP A 362 -34.57 -2.07 33.55
CA ASP A 362 -35.91 -2.35 34.07
C ASP A 362 -35.88 -3.10 35.42
N SER A 363 -34.70 -3.50 35.90
CA SER A 363 -34.53 -4.15 37.20
C SER A 363 -34.69 -3.15 38.37
N PRO A 364 -35.42 -3.52 39.45
CA PRO A 364 -35.53 -2.68 40.64
C PRO A 364 -34.18 -2.47 41.36
N THR A 365 -33.18 -3.30 41.08
CA THR A 365 -31.82 -3.22 41.64
C THR A 365 -30.78 -2.77 40.61
N PHE A 366 -31.20 -2.17 39.49
CA PHE A 366 -30.30 -1.63 38.49
C PHE A 366 -29.24 -0.69 39.10
N GLY A 367 -27.97 -0.94 38.79
CA GLY A 367 -26.82 -0.20 39.33
C GLY A 367 -26.57 -0.40 40.84
N GLN A 368 -27.25 -1.35 41.50
CA GLN A 368 -27.16 -1.62 42.94
C GLN A 368 -26.44 -2.94 43.24
N GLY A 369 -25.38 -3.24 42.48
CA GLY A 369 -24.53 -4.40 42.72
C GLY A 369 -23.86 -4.37 44.10
N PRO A 370 -23.51 -5.53 44.67
CA PRO A 370 -22.71 -5.60 45.90
C PRO A 370 -21.39 -4.82 45.77
N ALA A 371 -20.80 -4.40 46.89
CA ALA A 371 -19.53 -3.69 46.88
C ALA A 371 -18.44 -4.47 46.11
N GLY A 372 -17.83 -3.83 45.11
CA GLY A 372 -16.81 -4.43 44.24
C GLY A 372 -17.38 -5.19 43.03
N PHE A 373 -18.71 -5.21 42.84
CA PHE A 373 -19.34 -5.68 41.62
C PHE A 373 -19.10 -4.68 40.48
N ALA A 374 -18.74 -5.18 39.30
CA ALA A 374 -18.61 -4.39 38.09
C ALA A 374 -19.94 -4.46 37.33
N HIS A 375 -20.54 -3.30 37.07
CA HIS A 375 -21.78 -3.15 36.33
C HIS A 375 -21.50 -2.99 34.84
N HIS A 376 -22.34 -3.58 34.01
CA HIS A 376 -22.26 -3.56 32.55
C HIS A 376 -23.62 -3.14 31.97
N PRO A 377 -24.09 -1.91 32.25
CA PRO A 377 -25.44 -1.47 31.91
C PRO A 377 -25.67 -1.52 30.40
N VAL A 378 -26.76 -2.16 29.99
CA VAL A 378 -27.16 -2.29 28.58
C VAL A 378 -28.49 -1.58 28.30
N PRO A 379 -28.83 -1.26 27.03
CA PRO A 379 -30.16 -0.73 26.69
C PRO A 379 -31.26 -1.74 27.05
N ALA A 380 -32.43 -1.25 27.45
CA ALA A 380 -33.58 -2.09 27.82
C ALA A 380 -33.92 -3.13 26.74
N ALA A 381 -33.92 -2.73 25.46
CA ALA A 381 -34.18 -3.65 24.35
C ALA A 381 -33.13 -4.77 24.22
N LEU A 382 -31.87 -4.50 24.59
CA LEU A 382 -30.84 -5.54 24.67
C LEU A 382 -31.03 -6.40 25.93
N ALA A 383 -31.35 -5.80 27.08
CA ALA A 383 -31.63 -6.56 28.30
C ALA A 383 -32.75 -7.58 28.09
N ASP A 384 -33.88 -7.16 27.48
CA ASP A 384 -34.99 -8.03 27.11
C ASP A 384 -34.54 -9.23 26.27
N LEU A 385 -33.69 -8.97 25.27
CA LEU A 385 -33.11 -10.00 24.41
C LEU A 385 -32.22 -10.97 25.20
N LEU A 386 -31.33 -10.43 26.04
CA LEU A 386 -30.37 -11.22 26.83
C LEU A 386 -31.08 -12.09 27.87
N ASN A 387 -32.12 -11.56 28.51
CA ASN A 387 -32.94 -12.24 29.50
C ASN A 387 -33.81 -13.35 28.88
N ALA A 388 -34.17 -13.21 27.61
CA ALA A 388 -34.96 -14.20 26.88
C ALA A 388 -34.15 -15.39 26.33
N ARG A 389 -32.82 -15.35 26.41
CA ARG A 389 -31.94 -16.39 25.83
C ARG A 389 -32.22 -17.78 26.41
N VAL A 390 -32.11 -18.80 25.56
CA VAL A 390 -32.26 -20.21 25.95
C VAL A 390 -31.06 -21.02 25.48
N SER A 391 -30.67 -22.04 26.25
CA SER A 391 -29.58 -22.95 25.90
C SER A 391 -29.91 -24.39 26.30
N ASN A 392 -29.33 -25.34 25.57
CA ASN A 392 -29.32 -26.75 25.92
C ASN A 392 -28.14 -27.13 26.85
N ASP A 393 -27.26 -26.18 27.19
CA ASP A 393 -26.24 -26.34 28.23
C ASP A 393 -26.88 -26.23 29.61
N PRO A 394 -26.83 -27.29 30.45
CA PRO A 394 -27.38 -27.26 31.81
C PRO A 394 -26.74 -26.23 32.74
N SER A 395 -25.55 -25.70 32.39
CA SER A 395 -24.85 -24.66 33.15
C SER A 395 -25.21 -23.23 32.74
N PHE A 396 -26.00 -23.07 31.66
CA PHE A 396 -26.43 -21.76 31.19
C PHE A 396 -27.51 -21.17 32.10
N ASP A 397 -27.23 -19.98 32.62
CA ASP A 397 -28.19 -19.14 33.33
C ASP A 397 -28.40 -17.83 32.54
N PRO A 398 -29.55 -17.62 31.88
CA PRO A 398 -29.78 -16.41 31.09
C PRO A 398 -29.67 -15.12 31.91
N LEU A 399 -29.86 -15.20 33.23
CA LEU A 399 -29.82 -14.05 34.13
C LEU A 399 -28.39 -13.58 34.43
N THR A 400 -27.38 -14.42 34.19
CA THR A 400 -25.98 -14.13 34.51
C THR A 400 -25.00 -14.50 33.40
N ALA A 401 -25.49 -15.07 32.30
CA ALA A 401 -24.64 -15.49 31.19
C ALA A 401 -24.06 -14.26 30.45
N PRO A 402 -22.75 -14.27 30.15
CA PRO A 402 -22.13 -13.21 29.37
C PRO A 402 -22.69 -13.14 27.94
N TRP A 403 -22.34 -12.08 27.23
CA TRP A 403 -22.71 -11.88 25.84
C TRP A 403 -21.54 -11.38 25.01
N GLN A 404 -21.61 -11.53 23.68
CA GLN A 404 -20.55 -11.12 22.77
C GLN A 404 -20.86 -9.79 22.11
N TYR A 405 -20.00 -8.79 22.38
CA TYR A 405 -20.02 -7.52 21.66
C TYR A 405 -19.29 -7.64 20.32
N ASN A 406 -19.99 -7.28 19.24
CA ASN A 406 -19.49 -7.27 17.87
C ASN A 406 -19.59 -5.89 17.19
N GLY A 407 -19.67 -4.81 17.98
CA GLY A 407 -19.89 -3.47 17.46
C GLY A 407 -18.64 -2.76 16.92
N SER A 408 -18.88 -1.62 16.27
CA SER A 408 -17.83 -0.72 15.83
C SER A 408 -17.21 0.06 17.00
N VAL A 409 -15.96 0.48 16.83
CA VAL A 409 -15.24 1.36 17.74
C VAL A 409 -15.03 2.75 17.12
N ASP A 410 -16.08 3.31 16.54
CA ASP A 410 -16.07 4.59 15.82
C ASP A 410 -15.81 5.81 16.72
N TYR A 411 -15.92 5.63 18.03
CA TYR A 411 -15.43 6.57 19.04
C TYR A 411 -13.88 6.67 19.10
N LEU A 412 -13.15 5.75 18.45
CA LEU A 412 -11.71 5.88 18.21
C LEU A 412 -11.48 6.41 16.78
N PRO A 413 -10.35 7.09 16.52
CA PRO A 413 -10.00 7.51 15.17
C PRO A 413 -10.09 6.36 14.15
N PRO A 414 -10.29 6.61 12.86
CA PRO A 414 -10.06 5.59 11.84
C PRO A 414 -8.63 5.06 11.92
N TYR A 415 -8.38 3.82 11.49
CA TYR A 415 -7.01 3.33 11.44
C TYR A 415 -6.20 4.12 10.40
N ARG A 416 -4.93 4.38 10.73
CA ARG A 416 -3.99 5.11 9.89
C ARG A 416 -2.69 4.33 9.73
N THR A 417 -2.13 4.39 8.53
CA THR A 417 -0.80 3.87 8.22
C THR A 417 0.03 4.97 7.58
N ASP A 418 1.10 5.35 8.26
CA ASP A 418 2.10 6.31 7.80
C ASP A 418 3.29 5.52 7.25
N THR A 419 3.53 5.63 5.93
CA THR A 419 4.56 4.87 5.23
C THR A 419 5.68 5.76 4.75
N THR A 420 6.91 5.45 5.16
CA THR A 420 8.14 6.07 4.64
C THR A 420 8.90 5.06 3.78
N SER A 421 9.17 5.38 2.51
CA SER A 421 10.00 4.58 1.62
C SER A 421 11.33 5.28 1.37
N ASN A 422 12.43 4.60 1.65
CA ASN A 422 13.80 5.08 1.53
C ASN A 422 14.56 4.22 0.52
N VAL A 423 15.10 4.83 -0.54
CA VAL A 423 15.68 4.12 -1.68
C VAL A 423 16.99 4.78 -2.08
N TYR A 424 18.14 4.08 -1.95
CA TYR A 424 19.41 4.58 -2.51
C TYR A 424 20.17 3.57 -3.39
N GLN A 425 20.85 4.05 -4.44
CA GLN A 425 21.72 3.25 -5.30
C GLN A 425 23.05 3.96 -5.49
N LEU A 426 24.15 3.20 -5.49
CA LEU A 426 25.46 3.65 -5.91
C LEU A 426 25.97 2.71 -7.00
N ILE A 427 26.41 3.27 -8.12
CA ILE A 427 27.03 2.57 -9.24
C ILE A 427 28.41 3.19 -9.44
N VAL A 428 29.44 2.36 -9.59
CA VAL A 428 30.79 2.81 -9.94
C VAL A 428 31.37 1.84 -10.96
N GLY A 429 31.99 2.36 -12.00
CA GLY A 429 32.58 1.53 -13.04
C GLY A 429 33.65 2.22 -13.86
N LEU A 430 34.32 1.41 -14.67
CA LEU A 430 35.26 1.83 -15.68
C LEU A 430 34.75 1.36 -17.04
N ARG A 431 34.91 2.20 -18.06
CA ARG A 431 34.67 1.81 -19.45
C ARG A 431 35.74 2.35 -20.36
N GLY A 432 35.91 1.74 -21.52
CA GLY A 432 37.01 2.13 -22.38
C GLY A 432 37.12 1.38 -23.69
N LYS A 433 38.21 1.65 -24.40
CA LYS A 433 38.61 0.95 -25.64
C LYS A 433 39.82 0.06 -25.37
N LEU A 434 39.82 -1.15 -25.92
CA LEU A 434 40.98 -2.02 -25.88
C LEU A 434 42.02 -1.60 -26.93
N PRO A 435 43.32 -1.81 -26.67
CA PRO A 435 44.38 -1.38 -27.59
C PRO A 435 44.52 -2.25 -28.85
N LEU A 436 43.91 -3.44 -28.88
CA LEU A 436 44.09 -4.43 -29.95
C LEU A 436 43.23 -4.15 -31.19
N LYS A 437 42.01 -3.62 -31.02
CA LYS A 437 41.04 -3.40 -32.10
C LYS A 437 40.00 -2.35 -31.69
N ASP A 438 38.92 -2.20 -32.46
CA ASP A 438 37.77 -1.34 -32.16
C ASP A 438 36.90 -1.82 -30.98
N TRP A 439 37.47 -2.65 -30.11
CA TRP A 439 36.73 -3.27 -29.02
C TRP A 439 36.54 -2.27 -27.88
N SER A 440 35.33 -2.24 -27.33
CA SER A 440 35.00 -1.50 -26.11
C SER A 440 34.69 -2.46 -24.98
N TRP A 441 34.99 -2.05 -23.77
CA TRP A 441 34.71 -2.80 -22.55
C TRP A 441 34.08 -1.91 -21.49
N GLU A 442 33.31 -2.50 -20.60
CA GLU A 442 32.79 -1.86 -19.39
C GLU A 442 32.81 -2.87 -18.24
N VAL A 443 33.23 -2.43 -17.05
CA VAL A 443 33.09 -3.18 -15.80
C VAL A 443 32.52 -2.25 -14.75
N TYR A 444 31.43 -2.65 -14.10
CA TYR A 444 30.81 -1.86 -13.06
C TYR A 444 30.30 -2.70 -11.89
N GLY A 445 30.30 -2.08 -10.72
CA GLY A 445 29.64 -2.58 -9.52
C GLY A 445 28.48 -1.66 -9.13
N SER A 446 27.39 -2.24 -8.64
CA SER A 446 26.24 -1.51 -8.10
C SER A 446 25.88 -2.07 -6.73
N HIS A 447 25.60 -1.18 -5.79
CA HIS A 447 25.02 -1.52 -4.49
C HIS A 447 23.81 -0.63 -4.22
N GLY A 448 22.69 -1.24 -3.86
CA GLY A 448 21.47 -0.51 -3.55
C GLY A 448 20.71 -1.13 -2.39
N LYS A 449 20.00 -0.29 -1.63
CA LYS A 449 19.02 -0.73 -0.63
C LYS A 449 17.74 0.09 -0.73
N ALA A 450 16.60 -0.56 -0.67
CA ALA A 450 15.33 0.07 -0.39
C ALA A 450 14.81 -0.41 0.97
N SER A 451 14.15 0.47 1.70
CA SER A 451 13.54 0.21 3.01
C SER A 451 12.18 0.87 3.05
N VAL A 452 11.14 0.13 3.37
CA VAL A 452 9.79 0.66 3.58
C VAL A 452 9.46 0.48 5.05
N ASN A 453 9.12 1.57 5.73
CA ASN A 453 8.66 1.55 7.10
C ASN A 453 7.18 1.95 7.14
N ALA A 454 6.30 1.03 7.52
CA ALA A 454 4.88 1.27 7.68
C ALA A 454 4.56 1.36 9.18
N HIS A 455 4.39 2.58 9.66
CA HIS A 455 4.01 2.88 11.03
C HIS A 455 2.48 2.96 11.12
N LEU A 456 1.90 2.26 12.09
CA LEU A 456 0.45 2.23 12.32
C LEU A 456 0.18 2.87 13.68
N PRO A 457 0.06 4.20 13.75
CA PRO A 457 -0.05 4.94 14.99
C PRO A 457 -1.42 4.87 15.66
N GLU A 458 -2.48 4.57 14.90
CA GLU A 458 -3.86 4.79 15.29
C GLU A 458 -4.73 3.55 15.03
N SER A 459 -5.57 3.24 16.03
CA SER A 459 -6.75 2.38 15.95
C SER A 459 -6.56 0.95 15.48
N PHE A 460 -5.34 0.43 15.52
CA PHE A 460 -5.12 -0.99 15.72
C PHE A 460 -5.28 -1.28 17.20
N LEU A 461 -6.25 -2.10 17.59
CA LEU A 461 -6.58 -2.30 19.00
C LEU A 461 -5.97 -3.57 19.55
N SER A 462 -5.57 -3.53 20.81
CA SER A 462 -5.18 -4.72 21.56
C SER A 462 -6.43 -5.44 22.06
N HIS A 463 -6.76 -6.58 21.47
CA HIS A 463 -7.90 -7.41 21.89
C HIS A 463 -7.92 -7.68 23.40
N PRO A 464 -6.82 -8.15 24.05
CA PRO A 464 -6.84 -8.38 25.50
C PRO A 464 -7.00 -7.11 26.34
N LYS A 465 -6.53 -5.94 25.87
CA LYS A 465 -6.74 -4.68 26.61
C LYS A 465 -8.16 -4.14 26.45
N VAL A 466 -8.77 -4.34 25.28
CA VAL A 466 -10.19 -4.04 25.08
C VAL A 466 -11.02 -4.96 25.98
N GLN A 467 -10.76 -6.28 25.95
CA GLN A 467 -11.40 -7.25 26.83
C GLN A 467 -11.28 -6.86 28.30
N GLN A 468 -10.07 -6.46 28.72
CA GLN A 468 -9.81 -6.01 30.09
C GLN A 468 -10.70 -4.83 30.49
N LEU A 469 -10.88 -3.81 29.64
CA LEU A 469 -11.75 -2.67 29.96
C LEU A 469 -13.24 -3.07 29.98
N PHE A 470 -13.68 -3.93 29.07
CA PHE A 470 -15.06 -4.42 29.04
C PHE A 470 -15.42 -5.24 30.29
N GLU A 471 -14.46 -5.90 30.93
CA GLU A 471 -14.65 -6.62 32.19
C GLU A 471 -14.77 -5.72 33.42
N GLN A 472 -14.38 -4.43 33.31
CA GLN A 472 -14.44 -3.49 34.43
C GLN A 472 -15.82 -2.82 34.52
N ASP A 473 -16.07 -2.23 35.69
CA ASP A 473 -17.25 -1.42 35.95
C ASP A 473 -17.43 -0.35 34.86
N GLN A 474 -18.63 -0.30 34.29
CA GLN A 474 -19.04 0.64 33.25
C GLN A 474 -18.03 0.71 32.09
N TYR A 475 -17.59 -0.47 31.61
CA TYR A 475 -16.67 -0.62 30.48
C TYR A 475 -15.33 0.11 30.68
N GLY A 476 -14.86 0.17 31.93
CA GLY A 476 -13.57 0.75 32.29
C GLY A 476 -13.62 2.19 32.75
N ARG A 477 -14.80 2.72 33.12
CA ARG A 477 -14.93 4.12 33.57
C ARG A 477 -14.18 4.34 34.89
N GLY A 478 -13.30 5.33 34.89
CA GLY A 478 -12.45 5.63 36.05
C GLY A 478 -11.48 4.50 36.42
N TRP A 479 -11.27 3.52 35.53
CA TRP A 479 -10.39 2.40 35.80
C TRP A 479 -8.93 2.84 35.86
N ILE A 480 -8.19 2.32 36.85
CA ILE A 480 -6.77 2.60 37.05
C ILE A 480 -6.07 1.30 37.44
N ASN A 481 -5.04 0.93 36.69
CA ASN A 481 -4.09 -0.10 37.08
C ASN A 481 -2.72 0.52 37.30
N PRO A 482 -2.28 0.68 38.56
CA PRO A 482 -1.00 1.29 38.91
C PRO A 482 0.19 0.33 38.76
N ALA A 483 0.03 -0.82 38.09
CA ALA A 483 1.14 -1.71 37.78
C ALA A 483 2.30 -0.95 37.12
N ILE A 484 3.52 -1.48 37.26
CA ILE A 484 4.75 -0.90 36.70
C ILE A 484 5.25 -1.64 35.45
N ILE A 485 4.44 -2.56 34.93
CA ILE A 485 4.72 -3.41 33.75
C ILE A 485 3.58 -3.29 32.74
N ALA A 486 3.60 -4.09 31.66
CA ALA A 486 2.69 -3.98 30.50
C ALA A 486 1.17 -3.91 30.77
N ALA A 487 0.71 -4.23 31.99
CA ALA A 487 -0.69 -4.10 32.42
C ALA A 487 -1.06 -2.70 32.97
N ALA A 488 -0.08 -1.81 33.17
CA ALA A 488 -0.27 -0.45 33.65
C ALA A 488 -1.19 0.34 32.70
N GLY A 489 -2.13 1.08 33.26
CA GLY A 489 -3.06 1.84 32.45
C GLY A 489 -4.06 2.62 33.27
N ARG A 490 -4.77 3.51 32.58
CA ARG A 490 -5.94 4.18 33.12
C ARG A 490 -6.92 4.42 31.98
N CYS A 491 -8.20 4.43 32.31
CA CYS A 491 -9.25 4.80 31.38
C CYS A 491 -10.26 5.68 32.13
N THR A 492 -10.22 6.98 31.87
CA THR A 492 -11.05 7.95 32.61
C THR A 492 -12.51 7.88 32.18
N SER A 493 -12.80 7.89 30.87
CA SER A 493 -14.18 7.90 30.37
C SER A 493 -14.88 6.53 30.42
N GLY A 494 -14.12 5.43 30.40
CA GLY A 494 -14.63 4.13 29.96
C GLY A 494 -14.68 4.05 28.44
N LEU A 495 -14.88 2.85 27.89
CA LEU A 495 -15.18 2.68 26.48
C LEU A 495 -16.67 2.99 26.25
N PRO A 496 -17.00 3.98 25.41
CA PRO A 496 -18.35 4.52 25.30
C PRO A 496 -19.21 3.65 24.38
N ILE A 497 -19.51 2.41 24.81
CA ILE A 497 -20.46 1.53 24.11
C ILE A 497 -21.90 1.80 24.55
N PHE A 498 -22.11 1.97 25.86
CA PHE A 498 -23.38 2.36 26.49
C PHE A 498 -23.11 3.29 27.67
N ASN A 499 -24.09 4.11 28.00
CA ASN A 499 -24.04 5.01 29.14
C ASN A 499 -24.25 4.26 30.47
N PRO A 500 -23.90 4.88 31.62
CA PRO A 500 -24.18 4.34 32.95
C PRO A 500 -25.63 3.94 33.23
N ASP A 501 -26.58 4.55 32.52
CA ASP A 501 -28.02 4.26 32.61
C ASP A 501 -28.50 3.25 31.55
N GLY A 502 -27.58 2.65 30.80
CA GLY A 502 -27.85 1.71 29.71
C GLY A 502 -28.21 2.36 28.38
N SER A 503 -28.35 3.69 28.31
CA SER A 503 -28.75 4.37 27.07
C SER A 503 -27.60 4.49 26.04
N VAL A 504 -27.94 4.84 24.80
CA VAL A 504 -27.00 5.05 23.68
C VAL A 504 -26.86 6.54 23.28
N ASN A 505 -27.71 7.43 23.82
CA ASN A 505 -27.72 8.85 23.43
C ASN A 505 -26.56 9.62 24.08
N ASP A 506 -25.85 10.42 23.28
CA ASP A 506 -24.72 11.26 23.74
C ASP A 506 -23.56 10.47 24.37
N THR A 507 -23.26 9.27 23.86
CA THR A 507 -22.13 8.48 24.36
C THR A 507 -20.85 9.33 24.33
N PRO A 508 -20.13 9.47 25.46
CA PRO A 508 -19.00 10.40 25.55
C PRO A 508 -17.93 10.11 24.49
N SER A 509 -17.22 11.15 24.04
CA SER A 509 -15.94 10.92 23.38
C SER A 509 -15.03 10.13 24.32
N VAL A 510 -14.40 9.06 23.83
CA VAL A 510 -13.40 8.31 24.59
C VAL A 510 -12.26 9.24 25.01
N SER A 511 -11.86 9.19 26.28
CA SER A 511 -10.75 10.01 26.77
C SER A 511 -9.42 9.52 26.19
N GLN A 512 -8.47 10.44 25.98
CA GLN A 512 -7.19 10.11 25.33
C GLN A 512 -6.44 8.97 26.04
N ASP A 513 -6.53 8.88 27.37
CA ASP A 513 -5.92 7.81 28.14
C ASP A 513 -6.56 6.43 27.91
N CYS A 514 -7.89 6.37 27.73
CA CYS A 514 -8.57 5.15 27.31
C CYS A 514 -8.11 4.74 25.89
N ALA A 515 -8.10 5.69 24.95
CA ALA A 515 -7.67 5.46 23.57
C ALA A 515 -6.21 4.97 23.51
N ASP A 516 -5.31 5.63 24.25
CA ASP A 516 -3.89 5.26 24.33
C ASP A 516 -3.68 3.89 24.95
N TYR A 517 -4.51 3.51 25.93
CA TYR A 517 -4.41 2.21 26.59
C TYR A 517 -4.72 1.07 25.62
N VAL A 518 -5.84 1.15 24.90
CA VAL A 518 -6.29 0.08 23.98
C VAL A 518 -5.54 0.06 22.64
N THR A 519 -4.95 1.18 22.21
CA THR A 519 -4.26 1.28 20.91
C THR A 519 -2.90 0.59 20.93
N LEU A 520 -2.66 -0.25 19.92
CA LEU A 520 -1.37 -0.80 19.54
C LEU A 520 -0.73 0.11 18.51
N ARG A 521 0.45 0.63 18.84
CA ARG A 521 1.30 1.38 17.91
C ARG A 521 2.30 0.40 17.30
N MET A 522 2.08 0.05 16.04
CA MET A 522 2.85 -0.98 15.36
C MET A 522 3.80 -0.39 14.31
N ASN A 523 4.85 -1.11 14.00
CA ASN A 523 5.83 -0.72 12.99
C ASN A 523 6.31 -1.91 12.18
N ASN A 524 6.09 -1.89 10.86
CA ASN A 524 6.47 -2.97 9.96
C ASN A 524 7.56 -2.50 9.02
N ILE A 525 8.62 -3.30 8.91
CA ILE A 525 9.81 -2.93 8.16
C ILE A 525 10.03 -3.93 7.04
N SER A 526 10.05 -3.44 5.81
CA SER A 526 10.48 -4.19 4.63
C SER A 526 11.81 -3.64 4.13
N SER A 527 12.71 -4.50 3.67
CA SER A 527 13.94 -4.07 3.03
C SER A 527 14.37 -5.01 1.92
N ILE A 528 14.88 -4.43 0.83
CA ILE A 528 15.53 -5.14 -0.26
C ILE A 528 16.92 -4.57 -0.49
N LYS A 529 17.92 -5.45 -0.60
CA LYS A 529 19.31 -5.10 -0.92
C LYS A 529 19.66 -5.75 -2.25
N GLN A 530 20.18 -4.97 -3.19
CA GLN A 530 20.67 -5.46 -4.48
C GLN A 530 22.16 -5.18 -4.61
N GLN A 531 22.89 -6.18 -5.11
CA GLN A 531 24.28 -6.06 -5.52
C GLN A 531 24.41 -6.58 -6.95
N VAL A 532 25.11 -5.84 -7.79
CA VAL A 532 25.42 -6.23 -9.17
C VAL A 532 26.91 -6.04 -9.42
N LEU A 533 27.53 -7.00 -10.09
CA LEU A 533 28.84 -6.87 -10.71
C LEU A 533 28.70 -7.36 -12.14
N GLU A 534 28.97 -6.50 -13.10
CA GLU A 534 28.86 -6.84 -14.51
C GLU A 534 30.09 -6.37 -15.28
N GLY A 535 30.55 -7.23 -16.18
CA GLY A 535 31.64 -6.95 -17.11
C GLY A 535 31.22 -7.32 -18.51
N THR A 536 31.42 -6.41 -19.45
CA THR A 536 31.05 -6.58 -20.86
C THR A 536 32.20 -6.20 -21.78
N VAL A 537 32.25 -6.86 -22.93
CA VAL A 537 33.18 -6.56 -24.01
C VAL A 537 32.45 -6.74 -25.34
N GLN A 538 32.71 -5.87 -26.29
CA GLN A 538 32.12 -5.94 -27.62
C GLN A 538 33.05 -5.33 -28.65
N GLY A 539 32.86 -5.66 -29.93
CA GLY A 539 33.57 -5.04 -31.03
C GLY A 539 33.48 -5.85 -32.31
N THR A 540 34.29 -5.48 -33.31
CA THR A 540 34.33 -6.18 -34.59
C THR A 540 35.32 -7.34 -34.52
N ILE A 541 34.93 -8.56 -34.90
CA ILE A 541 35.82 -9.72 -35.01
C ILE A 541 36.58 -9.67 -36.33
N ALA A 542 35.88 -9.49 -37.44
CA ALA A 542 36.45 -9.47 -38.79
C ALA A 542 35.51 -8.72 -39.75
N ASP A 543 36.06 -8.18 -40.82
CA ASP A 543 35.26 -7.68 -41.95
C ASP A 543 34.96 -8.86 -42.88
N LEU A 544 33.67 -9.15 -43.09
CA LEU A 544 33.20 -10.15 -44.03
C LEU A 544 32.74 -9.48 -45.32
N TRP A 545 32.50 -10.31 -46.34
CA TRP A 545 32.04 -9.88 -47.66
C TRP A 545 30.70 -9.11 -47.66
N ALA A 546 29.89 -9.26 -46.61
CA ALA A 546 28.60 -8.58 -46.44
C ALA A 546 28.61 -7.51 -45.32
N GLY A 547 29.79 -7.17 -44.77
CA GLY A 547 29.97 -6.19 -43.69
C GLY A 547 30.72 -6.74 -42.47
N PRO A 548 30.82 -5.98 -41.36
CA PRO A 548 31.57 -6.40 -40.19
C PRO A 548 30.85 -7.48 -39.38
N LEU A 549 31.54 -8.60 -39.11
CA LEU A 549 31.17 -9.59 -38.10
C LEU A 549 31.48 -9.02 -36.72
N GLN A 550 30.46 -8.88 -35.88
CA GLN A 550 30.58 -8.27 -34.56
C GLN A 550 30.16 -9.23 -33.46
N PHE A 551 30.64 -8.97 -32.26
CA PHE A 551 30.26 -9.72 -31.07
C PHE A 551 30.01 -8.79 -29.89
N ALA A 552 29.19 -9.26 -28.96
CA ALA A 552 29.12 -8.78 -27.59
C ALA A 552 29.17 -9.98 -26.65
N ALA A 553 29.94 -9.90 -25.58
CA ALA A 553 30.01 -10.91 -24.55
C ALA A 553 30.05 -10.26 -23.17
N GLY A 554 29.54 -10.95 -22.16
CA GLY A 554 29.58 -10.43 -20.81
C GLY A 554 29.31 -11.46 -19.74
N LEU A 555 29.70 -11.08 -18.52
CA LEU A 555 29.50 -11.82 -17.29
C LEU A 555 28.77 -10.93 -16.31
N THR A 556 27.71 -11.46 -15.70
CA THR A 556 26.92 -10.75 -14.68
C THR A 556 26.80 -11.60 -13.44
N TYR A 557 27.06 -11.00 -12.28
CA TYR A 557 26.66 -11.51 -10.98
C TYR A 557 25.67 -10.52 -10.36
N ARG A 558 24.51 -11.03 -9.94
CA ARG A 558 23.50 -10.25 -9.23
C ARG A 558 23.05 -11.00 -7.98
N SER A 559 22.81 -10.28 -6.90
CA SER A 559 22.25 -10.79 -5.66
C SER A 559 21.19 -9.84 -5.14
N GLU A 560 20.04 -10.39 -4.74
CA GLU A 560 18.90 -9.68 -4.18
C GLU A 560 18.48 -10.36 -2.89
N ARG A 561 18.56 -9.62 -1.79
CA ARG A 561 18.12 -10.08 -0.48
C ARG A 561 16.93 -9.26 -0.01
N PHE A 562 15.80 -9.92 0.19
CA PHE A 562 14.58 -9.35 0.72
C PHE A 562 14.38 -9.79 2.17
N GLN A 563 13.87 -8.88 2.99
CA GLN A 563 13.44 -9.17 4.35
C GLN A 563 12.23 -8.30 4.70
N PHE A 564 11.15 -8.93 5.12
CA PHE A 564 10.00 -8.31 5.73
C PHE A 564 9.93 -8.72 7.20
N THR A 565 9.87 -7.75 8.09
CA THR A 565 9.84 -7.90 9.54
C THR A 565 8.60 -7.18 10.05
N PRO A 566 7.49 -7.91 10.23
CA PRO A 566 6.28 -7.35 10.79
C PRO A 566 6.47 -7.01 12.28
N ASP A 567 5.61 -6.15 12.80
CA ASP A 567 5.62 -5.80 14.22
C ASP A 567 5.39 -7.04 15.10
N SER A 568 6.00 -7.08 16.29
CA SER A 568 5.83 -8.21 17.21
C SER A 568 4.39 -8.36 17.72
N ALA A 569 3.55 -7.32 17.62
CA ALA A 569 2.12 -7.42 17.88
C ALA A 569 1.41 -8.41 16.92
N TYR A 570 1.98 -8.68 15.73
CA TYR A 570 1.47 -9.66 14.76
C TYR A 570 1.97 -11.10 14.97
N ASN A 571 2.61 -11.42 16.11
CA ASN A 571 3.26 -12.70 16.33
C ASN A 571 2.33 -13.91 16.12
N ALA A 572 2.63 -14.72 15.10
CA ALA A 572 1.86 -15.89 14.69
C ALA A 572 2.03 -17.15 15.57
N ASN A 573 2.84 -17.08 16.63
CA ASN A 573 2.99 -18.17 17.61
C ASN A 573 2.06 -18.02 18.82
N GLN A 574 0.92 -17.35 18.67
CA GLN A 574 -0.01 -17.07 19.77
C GLN A 574 -1.42 -17.57 19.45
N ASP A 575 -2.05 -18.20 20.43
CA ASP A 575 -3.33 -18.93 20.29
C ASP A 575 -4.55 -18.00 20.00
N ALA A 576 -4.37 -16.67 20.05
CA ALA A 576 -5.33 -15.65 19.62
C ALA A 576 -4.58 -14.42 19.10
N ALA A 577 -5.10 -13.70 18.10
CA ALA A 577 -4.42 -12.47 17.70
C ALA A 577 -4.64 -11.37 18.73
N ASN A 578 -3.55 -10.73 19.12
CA ASN A 578 -3.58 -9.57 19.98
C ASN A 578 -4.13 -8.32 19.29
N VAL A 579 -4.30 -8.33 17.97
CA VAL A 579 -4.67 -7.16 17.16
C VAL A 579 -6.06 -7.34 16.58
N VAL A 580 -6.98 -6.46 16.93
CA VAL A 580 -8.33 -6.42 16.36
C VAL A 580 -8.26 -6.13 14.85
N ASN A 581 -9.12 -6.79 14.06
CA ASN A 581 -9.30 -6.57 12.62
C ASN A 581 -8.10 -6.95 11.75
N ASN A 582 -7.24 -7.88 12.20
CA ASN A 582 -6.23 -8.49 11.34
C ASN A 582 -6.43 -9.99 11.17
N ILE A 583 -7.16 -10.39 10.12
CA ILE A 583 -7.44 -11.80 9.78
C ILE A 583 -6.19 -12.51 9.21
N ALA A 584 -5.21 -11.77 8.69
CA ALA A 584 -3.96 -12.30 8.14
C ALA A 584 -2.76 -11.78 8.92
N LEU A 585 -2.26 -12.57 9.86
CA LEU A 585 -1.04 -12.23 10.61
C LEU A 585 0.17 -12.23 9.65
N PRO A 586 0.73 -11.06 9.30
CA PRO A 586 1.92 -11.05 8.45
C PRO A 586 3.03 -11.85 9.14
N LEU A 587 3.57 -12.82 8.43
CA LEU A 587 4.75 -13.55 8.89
C LEU A 587 6.01 -12.82 8.46
N GLY A 588 7.05 -12.91 9.28
CA GLY A 588 8.39 -12.52 8.85
C GLY A 588 8.80 -13.37 7.66
N VAL A 589 9.11 -12.72 6.54
CA VAL A 589 9.58 -13.40 5.32
C VAL A 589 10.99 -12.91 5.02
N ASN A 590 11.86 -13.84 4.64
CA ASN A 590 13.15 -13.52 4.09
C ASN A 590 13.36 -14.29 2.78
N GLY A 591 14.16 -13.72 1.88
CA GLY A 591 14.43 -14.32 0.59
C GLY A 591 15.79 -13.88 0.07
N LEU A 592 16.45 -14.78 -0.66
CA LEU A 592 17.69 -14.49 -1.37
C LEU A 592 17.58 -15.09 -2.77
N THR A 593 17.80 -14.26 -3.77
CA THR A 593 18.00 -14.70 -5.15
C THR A 593 19.37 -14.24 -5.60
N TYR A 594 20.11 -15.10 -6.28
CA TYR A 594 21.33 -14.69 -6.95
C TYR A 594 21.39 -15.30 -8.34
N VAL A 595 22.01 -14.58 -9.24
CA VAL A 595 22.11 -14.91 -10.66
C VAL A 595 23.57 -14.78 -11.06
N LYS A 596 24.06 -15.79 -11.78
CA LYS A 596 25.35 -15.76 -12.47
C LYS A 596 25.06 -16.05 -13.94
N GLU A 597 25.26 -15.06 -14.78
CA GLU A 597 24.98 -15.13 -16.20
C GLU A 597 26.27 -14.93 -16.99
N ALA A 598 26.41 -15.70 -18.05
CA ALA A 598 27.37 -15.49 -19.11
C ALA A 598 26.61 -15.49 -20.42
N TYR A 599 26.91 -14.53 -21.29
CA TYR A 599 26.30 -14.45 -22.61
C TYR A 599 27.34 -14.11 -23.68
N ALA A 600 27.01 -14.49 -24.90
CA ALA A 600 27.70 -14.06 -26.10
C ALA A 600 26.65 -13.93 -27.22
N GLU A 601 26.69 -12.81 -27.93
CA GLU A 601 25.83 -12.48 -29.07
C GLU A 601 26.72 -12.19 -30.27
N PHE A 602 26.34 -12.69 -31.45
CA PHE A 602 27.05 -12.42 -32.70
C PHE A 602 26.13 -11.82 -33.74
N ALA A 603 26.54 -10.71 -34.32
CA ALA A 603 25.89 -10.12 -35.48
C ALA A 603 26.66 -10.55 -36.74
N ILE A 604 26.07 -11.50 -37.48
CA ILE A 604 26.67 -12.07 -38.69
C ILE A 604 26.02 -11.41 -39.92
N PRO A 605 26.76 -10.58 -40.68
CA PRO A 605 26.25 -10.02 -41.92
C PRO A 605 26.13 -11.13 -42.99
N LEU A 606 24.93 -11.26 -43.58
CA LEU A 606 24.63 -12.32 -44.54
C LEU A 606 24.52 -11.80 -45.98
N LEU A 607 23.93 -10.63 -46.25
CA LEU A 607 23.86 -10.01 -47.59
C LEU A 607 23.79 -8.48 -47.49
N THR A 608 24.37 -7.75 -48.45
CA THR A 608 24.24 -6.28 -48.62
C THR A 608 24.18 -5.93 -50.11
N ASP A 609 23.33 -4.98 -50.49
CA ASP A 609 23.18 -4.40 -51.85
C ASP A 609 22.84 -5.39 -53.00
N GLY A 610 21.84 -6.26 -52.78
CA GLY A 610 21.26 -7.10 -53.82
C GLY A 610 20.10 -6.42 -54.60
N PRO A 611 19.73 -6.91 -55.80
CA PRO A 611 18.68 -6.31 -56.65
C PRO A 611 17.29 -6.19 -55.99
N LEU A 612 17.06 -6.89 -54.87
CA LEU A 612 15.81 -6.92 -54.10
C LEU A 612 16.02 -6.85 -52.57
N VAL A 613 17.27 -6.77 -52.09
CA VAL A 613 17.61 -6.83 -50.64
C VAL A 613 18.72 -5.84 -50.35
N LYS A 614 18.41 -4.74 -49.63
CA LYS A 614 19.41 -3.74 -49.23
C LYS A 614 20.39 -4.27 -48.17
N LYS A 615 19.91 -5.07 -47.21
CA LYS A 615 20.73 -5.66 -46.14
C LYS A 615 20.00 -6.85 -45.50
N LEU A 616 20.72 -7.93 -45.19
CA LEU A 616 20.26 -9.08 -44.41
C LEU A 616 21.35 -9.46 -43.40
N SER A 617 21.00 -9.51 -42.12
CA SER A 617 21.87 -9.99 -41.04
C SER A 617 21.14 -11.05 -40.21
N SER A 618 21.91 -11.98 -39.63
CA SER A 618 21.41 -12.92 -38.63
C SER A 618 22.04 -12.59 -37.28
N ASP A 619 21.20 -12.52 -36.25
CA ASP A 619 21.60 -12.38 -34.85
C ASP A 619 21.46 -13.76 -34.19
N ARG A 620 22.48 -14.19 -33.43
CA ARG A 620 22.50 -15.47 -32.71
C ARG A 620 23.14 -15.37 -31.35
#